data_AF-A0A380DML7-F1
#
_entry.id   AF-A0A380DML7-F1
#
_cell.length_a   1.000
_cell.length_b   1.000
_cell.length_c   1.000
_cell.angle_alpha   90.00
_cell.angle_beta   90.00
_cell.angle_gamma   90.00
#
_symmetry.space_group_name_H-M   'P 1'
#
loop_
_entity.id
_entity.type
_entity.pdbx_description
1 polymer ?
#
loop_
_entity_poly.entity_id
_entity_poly.type
_entity_poly.pdbx_seq_one_letter_code
_entity_poly.pdbx_strand_id
1 'polypeptide(L)'
;MGIEYLRGEFLFMEKKNKQIDRGDLKQNLSEKFVWAIAYGSCIGWGAFILPGDWIKQSGPIAASIGIVIGALLMILIAVSYGALVERFPVSGGAFALVS
;
A
#
# COMPACT_ATOMS: atom_id res chain seq x y z
N MET A 1 -39.18 -4.86 42.84
CA MET A 1 -39.26 -4.83 41.36
C MET A 1 -38.23 -3.89 40.70
N GLY A 2 -37.86 -2.76 41.31
CA GLY A 2 -36.91 -1.79 40.71
C GLY A 2 -35.40 -2.15 40.71
N ILE A 3 -34.94 -3.01 41.64
CA ILE A 3 -33.50 -3.40 41.72
C ILE A 3 -33.12 -4.38 40.59
N GLU A 4 -34.03 -5.26 40.19
CA GLU A 4 -33.81 -6.17 39.05
C GLU A 4 -33.69 -5.41 37.72
N TYR A 5 -34.37 -4.26 37.59
CA TYR A 5 -34.32 -3.42 36.39
C TYR A 5 -32.99 -2.67 36.27
N LEU A 6 -32.50 -2.08 37.37
CA LEU A 6 -31.16 -1.49 37.41
C LEU A 6 -30.07 -2.56 37.21
N ARG A 7 -30.25 -3.78 37.72
CA ARG A 7 -29.32 -4.89 37.47
C ARG A 7 -29.33 -5.32 36.01
N GLY A 8 -30.50 -5.31 35.35
CA GLY A 8 -30.64 -5.61 33.92
C GLY A 8 -29.94 -4.58 33.02
N GLU A 9 -30.14 -3.29 33.28
CA GLU A 9 -29.47 -2.20 32.55
C GLU A 9 -27.95 -2.18 32.80
N PHE A 10 -27.52 -2.44 34.04
CA PHE A 10 -26.09 -2.52 34.40
C PHE A 10 -25.41 -3.73 33.74
N LEU A 11 -26.06 -4.90 33.73
CA LEU A 11 -25.59 -6.09 33.02
C LEU A 11 -25.58 -5.88 31.50
N PHE A 12 -26.51 -5.10 30.95
CA PHE A 12 -26.55 -4.76 29.53
C PHE A 12 -25.44 -3.78 29.13
N MET A 13 -25.08 -2.84 30.01
CA MET A 13 -23.98 -1.89 29.84
C MET A 13 -22.60 -2.54 29.98
N GLU A 14 -22.44 -3.55 30.84
CA GLU A 14 -21.22 -4.36 30.93
C GLU A 14 -20.98 -5.15 29.62
N LYS A 15 -22.05 -5.59 28.96
CA LYS A 15 -21.99 -6.38 27.72
C LYS A 15 -21.73 -5.57 26.44
N LYS A 16 -21.46 -4.26 26.55
CA LYS A 16 -21.24 -3.37 25.40
C LYS A 16 -19.81 -2.85 25.25
N ASN A 17 -18.81 -3.53 25.79
CA ASN A 17 -17.46 -3.41 25.26
C ASN A 17 -17.33 -4.29 24.01
N LYS A 18 -17.93 -3.82 22.91
CA LYS A 18 -17.63 -4.36 21.59
C LYS A 18 -16.21 -3.89 21.28
N GLN A 19 -15.24 -4.70 21.71
CA GLN A 19 -13.89 -4.69 21.18
C GLN A 19 -14.06 -4.57 19.67
N ILE A 20 -13.62 -3.44 19.12
CA ILE A 20 -13.51 -3.29 17.67
C ILE A 20 -12.46 -4.32 17.31
N ASP A 21 -12.91 -5.54 17.03
CA ASP A 21 -12.17 -6.54 16.30
C ASP A 21 -11.93 -5.88 14.95
N ARG A 22 -10.86 -5.09 14.88
CA ARG A 22 -10.21 -4.74 13.62
C ARG A 22 -9.74 -6.08 13.15
N GLY A 23 -10.64 -6.83 12.49
CA GLY A 23 -10.43 -8.22 12.17
C GLY A 23 -9.00 -8.35 11.72
N ASP A 24 -8.20 -9.00 12.57
CA ASP A 24 -6.75 -9.06 12.39
C ASP A 24 -6.62 -9.78 11.05
N LEU A 25 -6.42 -8.98 10.01
CA LEU A 25 -6.40 -9.42 8.63
C LEU A 25 -5.10 -10.19 8.56
N LYS A 26 -5.19 -11.47 8.96
CA LYS A 26 -4.11 -12.44 8.88
C LYS A 26 -3.53 -12.20 7.51
N GLN A 27 -2.27 -11.76 7.48
CA GLN A 27 -1.53 -11.48 6.27
C GLN A 27 -1.33 -12.81 5.55
N ASN A 28 -2.41 -13.29 4.94
CA ASN A 28 -2.57 -14.59 4.31
C ASN A 28 -2.50 -14.42 2.78
N LEU A 29 -2.04 -13.25 2.35
CA LEU A 29 -1.58 -13.05 1.00
C LEU A 29 -0.24 -13.76 0.90
N SER A 30 -0.24 -14.90 0.22
CA SER A 30 0.99 -15.58 -0.17
C SER A 30 1.96 -14.56 -0.77
N GLU A 31 3.26 -14.66 -0.48
CA GLU A 31 4.29 -13.76 -1.05
C GLU A 31 4.12 -13.57 -2.56
N LYS A 32 3.78 -14.65 -3.28
CA LYS A 32 3.48 -14.61 -4.72
C LYS A 32 2.35 -13.62 -5.09
N PHE A 33 1.33 -13.52 -4.26
CA PHE A 33 0.20 -12.60 -4.46
C PHE A 33 0.60 -11.15 -4.16
N VAL A 34 1.47 -10.94 -3.16
CA VAL A 34 2.05 -9.62 -2.87
C VAL A 34 2.88 -9.13 -4.06
N TRP A 35 3.74 -9.99 -4.61
CA TRP A 35 4.48 -9.69 -5.83
C TRP A 35 3.53 -9.40 -7.01
N ALA A 36 2.49 -10.21 -7.20
CA ALA A 36 1.53 -9.99 -8.27
C ALA A 36 0.82 -8.63 -8.18
N ILE A 37 0.38 -8.22 -6.99
CA ILE A 37 -0.24 -6.91 -6.77
C ILE A 37 0.77 -5.78 -6.97
N ALA A 38 1.99 -5.92 -6.47
CA ALA A 38 3.04 -4.93 -6.65
C ALA A 38 3.34 -4.70 -8.14
N TYR A 39 3.56 -5.77 -8.91
CA TYR A 39 3.79 -5.66 -10.35
C TYR A 39 2.57 -5.12 -11.11
N GLY A 40 1.37 -5.56 -10.75
CA GLY A 40 0.13 -5.08 -11.36
C GLY A 40 -0.12 -3.59 -11.10
N SER A 41 0.29 -3.08 -9.94
CA SER A 41 0.17 -1.66 -9.60
C SER A 41 1.21 -0.77 -10.30
N CYS A 42 2.38 -1.32 -10.66
CA CYS A 42 3.43 -0.56 -11.36
C CYS A 42 3.13 -0.37 -12.86
N ILE A 43 2.38 -1.28 -13.48
CA ILE A 43 2.09 -1.25 -14.92
C ILE A 43 0.79 -0.48 -15.15
N GLY A 44 0.90 0.76 -15.60
CA GLY A 44 -0.25 1.63 -15.89
C GLY A 44 -0.31 2.13 -17.34
N TRP A 45 -1.35 2.92 -17.64
CA TRP A 45 -1.59 3.54 -18.94
C TRP A 45 -0.37 4.27 -19.53
N GLY A 46 0.42 4.93 -18.68
CA GLY A 46 1.61 5.67 -19.08
C GLY A 46 2.71 4.80 -19.72
N ALA A 47 2.78 3.51 -19.38
CA ALA A 47 3.78 2.61 -19.94
C ALA A 47 3.58 2.33 -21.44
N PHE A 48 2.37 2.52 -21.97
CA PHE A 48 2.04 2.19 -23.36
C PHE A 48 2.06 3.39 -24.31
N ILE A 49 1.81 4.60 -23.80
CA ILE A 49 1.66 5.80 -24.64
C ILE A 49 2.95 6.59 -24.76
N LEU A 50 3.67 6.76 -23.65
CA LEU A 50 4.90 7.56 -23.64
C LEU A 50 5.97 7.01 -24.57
N PRO A 51 6.25 5.68 -24.63
CA PRO A 51 7.24 5.17 -25.56
C PRO A 51 6.84 5.43 -27.02
N GLY A 52 5.56 5.29 -27.36
CA GLY A 52 5.06 5.53 -28.72
C GLY A 52 5.22 6.97 -29.17
N ASP A 53 4.88 7.92 -28.30
CA ASP A 53 5.03 9.35 -28.58
C ASP A 53 6.50 9.77 -28.66
N TRP A 54 7.35 9.26 -27.76
CA TRP A 54 8.78 9.61 -27.76
C TRP A 54 9.52 9.01 -28.96
N ILE A 55 9.19 7.78 -29.36
CA ILE A 55 9.75 7.17 -30.57
C ILE A 55 9.34 7.97 -31.81
N LYS A 56 8.07 8.42 -31.90
CA LYS A 56 7.60 9.27 -33.01
C LYS A 56 8.31 10.62 -33.07
N GLN A 57 8.61 11.21 -31.92
CA GLN A 57 9.13 12.58 -31.85
C GLN A 57 10.67 12.65 -31.91
N SER A 58 11.36 11.70 -31.29
CA SER A 58 12.83 11.72 -31.10
C SER A 58 13.57 10.53 -31.73
N GLY A 59 12.84 9.58 -32.29
CA GLY A 59 13.38 8.34 -32.87
C GLY A 59 13.61 7.23 -31.83
N PRO A 60 13.70 5.97 -32.27
CA PRO A 60 13.76 4.81 -31.38
C PRO A 60 15.01 4.78 -30.49
N ILE A 61 16.13 5.28 -30.98
CA ILE A 61 17.40 5.28 -30.24
C ILE A 61 17.34 6.26 -29.06
N ALA A 62 16.88 7.49 -29.29
CA ALA A 62 16.78 8.51 -28.24
C ALA A 62 15.76 8.13 -27.17
N ALA A 63 14.60 7.61 -27.56
CA ALA A 63 13.58 7.13 -26.63
C ALA A 63 14.09 5.97 -25.75
N SER A 64 14.83 5.02 -26.33
CA SER A 64 15.40 3.89 -25.59
C SER A 64 16.43 4.37 -24.55
N ILE A 65 17.31 5.30 -24.91
CA ILE A 65 18.28 5.88 -23.99
C ILE A 65 17.58 6.62 -22.84
N GLY A 66 16.53 7.40 -23.14
CA GLY A 66 15.74 8.09 -22.13
C GLY A 66 15.07 7.14 -21.13
N ILE A 67 14.50 6.03 -21.62
CA ILE A 67 13.91 4.99 -20.75
C ILE A 67 14.98 4.33 -19.87
N VAL A 68 16.15 4.00 -20.43
CA VAL A 68 17.25 3.38 -19.66
C VAL A 68 17.74 4.32 -18.56
N ILE A 69 17.95 5.60 -18.86
CA ILE A 69 18.36 6.60 -17.87
C ILE A 69 17.27 6.78 -16.80
N GLY A 70 16.01 6.86 -17.20
CA GLY A 70 14.88 6.94 -16.28
C GLY A 70 14.80 5.74 -15.34
N ALA A 71 14.98 4.52 -15.86
CA ALA A 71 15.02 3.30 -15.06
C ALA A 71 16.17 3.29 -14.05
N LEU A 72 17.36 3.74 -14.45
CA LEU A 72 18.52 3.86 -13.54
C LEU A 72 18.24 4.84 -12.39
N LEU A 73 17.62 5.99 -12.68
CA LEU A 73 17.21 6.96 -11.67
C LEU A 73 16.14 6.39 -10.72
N MET A 74 15.17 5.65 -11.25
CA MET A 74 14.14 5.00 -10.43
C MET A 74 14.74 3.96 -9.47
N ILE A 75 15.77 3.21 -9.89
CA ILE A 75 16.49 2.28 -9.01
C ILE A 75 17.18 3.03 -7.87
N LEU A 76 17.86 4.14 -8.16
CA LEU A 76 18.51 4.95 -7.13
C LEU A 76 17.53 5.46 -6.08
N ILE A 77 16.36 5.92 -6.54
CA ILE A 77 15.27 6.35 -5.67
C ILE A 77 14.76 5.16 -4.85
N ALA A 78 14.47 4.02 -5.48
CA ALA A 78 13.96 2.83 -4.80
C ALA A 78 14.90 2.33 -3.68
N VAL A 79 16.22 2.30 -3.93
CA VAL A 79 17.23 1.95 -2.93
C VAL A 79 17.22 2.94 -1.76
N SER A 80 17.11 4.24 -2.07
CA SER A 80 17.06 5.30 -1.05
C SER A 80 15.81 5.22 -0.18
N TYR A 81 14.65 4.95 -0.79
CA TYR A 81 13.38 4.75 -0.08
C TYR A 81 13.36 3.43 0.69
N GLY A 82 13.96 2.36 0.16
CA GLY A 82 14.09 1.08 0.85
C GLY A 82 14.87 1.21 2.16
N ALA A 83 16.01 1.91 2.14
CA ALA A 83 16.80 2.19 3.33
C ALA A 83 16.05 3.06 4.36
N LEU A 84 15.16 3.94 3.90
CA LEU A 84 14.32 4.77 4.77
C LEU A 84 13.19 3.97 5.42
N VAL A 85 12.55 3.06 4.67
CA VAL A 85 11.51 2.14 5.17
C VAL A 85 12.08 1.17 6.22
N GLU A 86 13.32 0.72 6.04
CA GLU A 86 13.99 -0.16 7.02
C GLU A 86 14.25 0.55 8.36
N ARG A 87 14.54 1.86 8.33
CA ARG A 87 14.78 2.67 9.54
C ARG A 87 13.51 3.15 10.25
N PHE A 88 12.39 3.26 9.54
CA PHE A 88 11.09 3.64 10.10
C PHE A 88 10.06 2.55 9.75
N PRO A 89 9.89 1.51 10.60
CA PRO A 89 8.99 0.40 10.32
C PRO A 89 7.53 0.79 10.58
N VAL A 90 7.01 1.76 9.84
CA VAL A 90 5.60 2.14 9.83
C VAL A 90 4.87 1.22 8.86
N SER A 91 4.65 -0.03 9.30
CA SER A 91 3.89 -1.03 8.54
C SER A 91 2.42 -0.64 8.47
N GLY A 92 2.05 -0.02 7.35
CA GLY A 92 0.67 0.25 6.92
C GLY A 92 0.51 1.40 5.91
N GLY A 93 1.61 1.90 5.33
CA GLY A 93 1.60 3.03 4.39
C GLY A 93 1.44 4.38 5.11
N ALA A 94 1.18 5.45 4.35
CA ALA A 94 0.92 6.80 4.87
C ALA A 94 -0.21 6.85 5.92
N PHE A 95 -1.03 5.80 6.00
CA PHE A 95 -2.17 5.66 6.90
C PHE A 95 -1.81 5.03 8.26
N ALA A 96 -0.71 4.27 8.39
CA ALA A 96 -0.24 3.80 9.71
C ALA A 96 0.35 4.94 10.56
N LEU A 97 0.70 6.07 9.94
CA LEU A 97 1.24 7.25 10.60
C LEU A 97 0.16 8.13 11.23
N VAL A 98 -1.11 7.96 10.84
CA VAL A 98 -2.24 8.84 11.21
C VAL A 98 -3.39 8.08 11.89
N SER A 99 -3.13 6.88 12.40
CA SER A 99 -4.08 6.11 13.23
C SER A 99 -3.40 5.52 14.46
#